data_AF-A0A8T3BR93-F1
#
_entry.id   AF-A0A8T3BR93-F1
#
_cell.length_a   1.000
_cell.length_b   1.000
_cell.length_c   1.000
_cell.angle_alpha   90.00
_cell.angle_beta   90.00
_cell.angle_gamma   90.00
#
_symmetry.space_group_name_H-M   'P 1'
#
loop_
_entity.id
_entity.type
_entity.pdbx_description
1 polymer ?
#
loop_
_entity_poly.entity_id
_entity_poly.type
_entity_poly.pdbx_seq_one_letter_code
_entity_poly.pdbx_strand_id
1 'polypeptide(L)'
;MIRDIIKNKYDAPYLSWKKIPKPVRDMWFGEFQKEFRWLPEYSTRIRSNFERRGATRLRDMFTDIRKSGQCPNWIGEGVWPDLSSVWATPEFIKMREQNKQNRASDCGGLGSSLHTGGSVPHTEHRRRLDDFVRARESRQSTGKGSSSGSAHISEYQTWSKVVGGRQRGRVYGMGS
;
A
#
# COMPACT_ATOMS: atom_id res chain seq x y z
N MET A 1 16.69 -18.41 -4.83
CA MET A 1 16.27 -19.07 -6.08
C MET A 1 16.00 -18.07 -7.23
N ILE A 2 14.83 -17.42 -7.37
CA ILE A 2 14.63 -16.35 -8.41
C ILE A 2 15.63 -15.20 -8.25
N ARG A 3 15.91 -14.81 -6.99
CA ARG A 3 16.92 -13.80 -6.67
C ARG A 3 18.29 -14.18 -7.24
N ASP A 4 18.67 -15.45 -7.15
CA ASP A 4 19.99 -15.93 -7.55
C ASP A 4 20.10 -16.02 -9.07
N ILE A 5 19.01 -16.43 -9.75
CA ILE A 5 18.92 -16.35 -11.21
C ILE A 5 19.16 -14.91 -11.67
N ILE A 6 18.48 -13.94 -11.06
CA ILE A 6 18.66 -12.52 -11.40
C ILE A 6 20.12 -12.12 -11.17
N LYS A 7 20.67 -12.37 -9.97
CA LYS A 7 22.06 -12.01 -9.64
C LYS A 7 23.07 -12.60 -10.63
N ASN A 8 22.91 -13.87 -10.98
CA ASN A 8 23.86 -14.59 -11.83
C ASN A 8 23.76 -14.19 -13.32
N LYS A 9 22.64 -13.62 -13.75
CA LYS A 9 22.32 -13.34 -15.16
C LYS A 9 21.99 -11.87 -15.41
N TYR A 10 22.37 -10.97 -14.51
CA TYR A 10 22.16 -9.54 -14.66
C TYR A 10 23.29 -8.93 -15.48
N ASP A 11 23.00 -8.61 -16.73
CA ASP A 11 23.99 -8.28 -17.77
C ASP A 11 23.95 -6.82 -18.24
N ALA A 12 22.87 -6.10 -17.98
CA ALA A 12 22.68 -4.72 -18.44
C ALA A 12 21.93 -3.86 -17.40
N PRO A 13 21.99 -2.51 -17.47
CA PRO A 13 21.46 -1.60 -16.45
C PRO A 13 19.92 -1.48 -16.49
N TYR A 14 19.22 -2.59 -16.30
CA TYR A 14 17.76 -2.62 -16.23
C TYR A 14 17.24 -1.95 -14.95
N LEU A 15 16.70 -0.75 -15.09
CA LEU A 15 16.21 0.07 -13.97
C LEU A 15 14.95 -0.48 -13.29
N SER A 16 14.20 -1.34 -13.98
CA SER A 16 13.01 -2.00 -13.43
C SER A 16 12.68 -3.27 -14.20
N TRP A 17 11.89 -4.15 -13.59
CA TRP A 17 11.48 -5.42 -14.21
C TRP A 17 10.80 -5.23 -15.58
N LYS A 18 10.01 -4.17 -15.73
CA LYS A 18 9.32 -3.84 -16.99
C LYS A 18 10.29 -3.35 -18.09
N LYS A 19 11.43 -2.78 -17.70
CA LYS A 19 12.48 -2.29 -18.62
C LYS A 19 13.42 -3.40 -19.08
N ILE A 20 13.34 -4.59 -18.47
CA ILE A 20 14.03 -5.77 -18.95
C ILE A 20 13.38 -6.22 -20.28
N PRO A 21 14.14 -6.48 -21.34
CA PRO A 21 13.61 -7.07 -22.56
C PRO A 21 12.90 -8.40 -22.29
N LYS A 22 11.80 -8.66 -23.00
CA LYS A 22 11.08 -9.94 -22.87
C LYS A 22 11.99 -11.17 -23.08
N PRO A 23 12.90 -11.19 -24.08
CA PRO A 23 13.81 -12.32 -24.27
C PRO A 23 14.68 -12.63 -23.05
N VAL A 24 15.12 -11.60 -22.32
CA VAL A 24 15.94 -11.76 -21.12
C VAL A 24 15.12 -12.35 -19.97
N ARG A 25 13.88 -11.87 -19.78
CA ARG A 25 12.96 -12.48 -18.80
C ARG A 25 12.59 -13.93 -19.16
N ASP A 26 12.46 -14.23 -20.45
CA ASP A 26 12.23 -15.59 -20.94
C ASP A 26 13.42 -16.50 -20.65
N MET A 27 14.65 -16.02 -20.86
CA MET A 27 15.87 -16.74 -20.49
C MET A 27 15.95 -17.01 -18.98
N TRP A 28 15.66 -16.01 -18.14
CA TRP A 28 15.61 -16.21 -16.68
C TRP A 28 14.52 -17.21 -16.25
N PHE A 29 13.38 -17.21 -16.94
CA PHE A 29 12.33 -18.20 -16.70
C PHE A 29 12.76 -19.60 -17.14
N GLY A 30 13.52 -19.72 -18.23
CA GLY A 30 14.13 -20.98 -18.66
C GLY A 30 15.08 -21.56 -17.60
N GLU A 31 15.91 -20.74 -16.96
CA GLU A 31 16.72 -21.17 -15.81
C GLU A 31 15.86 -21.63 -14.63
N PHE A 32 14.75 -20.94 -14.37
CA PHE A 32 13.79 -21.35 -13.34
C PHE A 32 13.13 -22.71 -13.66
N GLN A 33 12.87 -23.00 -14.95
CA GLN A 33 12.29 -24.27 -15.42
C GLN A 33 13.22 -25.47 -15.31
N LYS A 34 14.55 -25.25 -15.27
CA LYS A 34 15.51 -26.35 -15.09
C LYS A 34 15.39 -26.96 -13.69
N GLU A 35 15.14 -26.11 -12.70
CA GLU A 35 15.10 -26.47 -11.28
C GLU A 35 13.71 -26.93 -10.80
N PHE A 36 12.64 -26.64 -11.56
CA PHE A 36 11.25 -26.86 -11.12
C PHE A 36 10.43 -27.59 -12.19
N ARG A 37 9.58 -28.51 -11.72
CA ARG A 37 8.64 -29.27 -12.56
C ARG A 37 7.20 -28.92 -12.16
N TRP A 38 6.31 -28.88 -13.14
CA TRP A 38 4.89 -28.66 -12.95
C TRP A 38 4.08 -29.23 -14.13
N LEU A 39 2.78 -29.44 -13.93
CA LEU A 39 1.88 -29.86 -15.00
C LEU A 39 1.68 -28.72 -16.02
N PRO A 40 1.64 -29.02 -17.34
CA PRO A 40 1.52 -28.01 -18.39
C PRO A 40 0.36 -27.01 -18.20
N GLU A 41 -0.76 -27.47 -17.63
CA GLU A 41 -1.94 -26.67 -17.27
C GLU A 41 -1.63 -25.46 -16.36
N TYR A 42 -0.60 -25.55 -15.52
CA TYR A 42 -0.19 -24.46 -14.62
C TYR A 42 0.82 -23.50 -15.23
N SER A 43 1.31 -23.75 -16.45
CA SER A 43 2.43 -22.98 -17.04
C SER A 43 2.16 -21.49 -17.09
N THR A 44 0.96 -21.07 -17.50
CA THR A 44 0.57 -19.66 -17.56
C THR A 44 0.53 -19.01 -16.17
N ARG A 45 0.00 -19.73 -15.18
CA ARG A 45 -0.09 -19.25 -13.79
C ARG A 45 1.29 -19.15 -13.15
N ILE A 46 2.14 -20.14 -13.39
CA ILE A 46 3.52 -20.16 -12.88
C ILE A 46 4.34 -19.06 -13.53
N ARG A 47 4.21 -18.85 -14.85
CA ARG A 47 4.87 -17.74 -15.53
C ARG A 47 4.45 -16.39 -14.95
N SER A 48 3.15 -16.19 -14.75
CA SER A 48 2.60 -14.96 -14.15
C SER A 48 3.12 -14.73 -12.73
N ASN A 49 3.23 -15.79 -11.94
CA ASN A 49 3.81 -15.73 -10.60
C ASN A 49 5.31 -15.41 -10.65
N PHE A 50 6.06 -16.00 -11.57
CA PHE A 50 7.48 -15.72 -11.76
C PHE A 50 7.71 -14.24 -12.09
N GLU A 51 6.96 -13.68 -13.05
CA GLU A 51 7.03 -12.27 -13.41
C GLU A 51 6.76 -11.36 -12.20
N ARG A 52 5.68 -11.63 -11.46
CA ARG A 52 5.32 -10.86 -10.26
C ARG A 52 6.38 -10.96 -9.18
N ARG A 53 6.87 -12.17 -8.89
CA ARG A 53 7.88 -12.40 -7.85
C ARG A 53 9.21 -11.81 -8.25
N GLY A 54 9.65 -11.99 -9.49
CA GLY A 54 10.86 -11.39 -10.03
C GLY A 54 10.85 -9.87 -9.93
N ALA A 55 9.72 -9.24 -10.30
CA ALA A 55 9.56 -7.80 -10.17
C ALA A 55 9.71 -7.30 -8.73
N THR A 56 9.13 -8.02 -7.76
CA THR A 56 9.29 -7.70 -6.34
C THR A 56 10.74 -7.91 -5.89
N ARG A 57 11.36 -9.05 -6.21
CA ARG A 57 12.75 -9.35 -5.78
C ARG A 57 13.76 -8.35 -6.33
N LEU A 58 13.64 -7.95 -7.60
CA LEU A 58 14.52 -6.94 -8.18
C LEU A 58 14.34 -5.57 -7.51
N ARG A 59 13.09 -5.16 -7.26
CA ARG A 59 12.79 -3.91 -6.56
C ARG A 59 13.37 -3.90 -5.14
N ASP A 60 13.24 -5.00 -4.42
CA ASP A 60 13.76 -5.14 -3.06
C ASP A 60 15.29 -5.05 -3.07
N MET A 61 15.96 -5.79 -3.96
CA MET A 61 17.42 -5.71 -4.13
C MET A 61 17.90 -4.30 -4.40
N PHE A 62 17.28 -3.59 -5.36
CA PHE A 62 17.65 -2.21 -5.64
C PHE A 62 17.40 -1.28 -4.45
N THR A 63 16.39 -1.58 -3.63
CA THR A 63 16.13 -0.79 -2.42
C THR A 63 17.22 -1.01 -1.39
N ASP A 64 17.69 -2.24 -1.23
CA ASP A 64 18.80 -2.58 -0.33
C ASP A 64 20.11 -1.91 -0.81
N ILE A 65 20.41 -2.03 -2.11
CA ILE A 65 21.57 -1.37 -2.74
C ILE A 65 21.54 0.13 -2.48
N ARG A 66 20.42 0.79 -2.78
CA ARG A 66 20.27 2.25 -2.60
C ARG A 66 20.31 2.69 -1.14
N LYS A 67 20.02 1.81 -0.18
CA LYS A 67 20.18 2.09 1.26
C LYS A 67 21.64 1.94 1.70
N SER A 68 22.33 0.94 1.19
CA SER A 68 23.75 0.69 1.51
C SER A 68 24.71 1.66 0.83
N GLY A 69 24.35 2.18 -0.36
CA GLY A 69 25.22 3.00 -1.20
C GLY A 69 26.39 2.24 -1.85
N GLN A 70 26.47 0.92 -1.65
CA GLN A 70 27.57 0.10 -2.14
C GLN A 70 27.18 -0.65 -3.42
N CYS A 71 28.14 -0.76 -4.35
CA CYS A 71 28.00 -1.64 -5.51
C CYS A 71 28.01 -3.10 -5.02
N PRO A 72 26.98 -3.90 -5.33
CA PRO A 72 26.98 -5.31 -4.98
C PRO A 72 27.81 -6.13 -5.96
N ASN A 73 28.38 -7.24 -5.47
CA ASN A 73 29.23 -8.15 -6.23
C ASN A 73 28.61 -8.79 -7.50
N TRP A 74 27.28 -8.78 -7.63
CA TRP A 74 26.57 -9.39 -8.76
C TRP A 74 26.23 -8.39 -9.87
N ILE A 75 26.43 -7.09 -9.65
CA ILE A 75 26.34 -6.09 -10.72
C ILE A 75 27.75 -5.92 -11.29
N GLY A 76 27.91 -6.20 -12.58
CA GLY A 76 29.21 -6.03 -13.24
C GLY A 76 29.72 -4.59 -13.16
N GLU A 77 31.05 -4.43 -13.06
CA GLU A 77 31.70 -3.13 -12.92
C GLU A 77 31.37 -2.16 -14.06
N GLY A 78 31.10 -2.66 -15.27
CA GLY A 78 30.66 -1.82 -16.40
C GLY A 78 29.20 -1.38 -16.33
N VAL A 79 28.34 -2.12 -15.62
CA VAL A 79 26.89 -1.84 -15.52
C VAL A 79 26.59 -0.86 -14.37
N TRP A 80 27.40 -0.90 -13.31
CA TRP A 80 27.19 -0.09 -12.12
C TRP A 80 27.24 1.44 -12.36
N PRO A 81 28.20 1.99 -13.15
CA PRO A 81 28.25 3.41 -13.45
C PRO A 81 26.98 3.91 -14.15
N ASP A 82 26.49 3.17 -15.15
CA ASP A 82 25.27 3.51 -15.88
C ASP A 82 24.05 3.55 -14.96
N LEU A 83 23.93 2.51 -14.11
CA LEU A 83 22.84 2.41 -13.13
C LEU A 83 22.87 3.56 -12.11
N SER A 84 24.07 3.86 -11.61
CA SER A 84 24.31 4.91 -10.62
C SER A 84 24.04 6.30 -11.20
N SER A 85 24.47 6.54 -12.45
CA SER A 85 24.22 7.78 -13.19
C SER A 85 22.73 8.06 -13.32
N VAL A 86 21.94 7.05 -13.72
CA VAL A 86 20.48 7.22 -13.81
C VAL A 86 19.85 7.47 -12.43
N TRP A 87 20.30 6.79 -11.38
CA TRP A 87 19.77 7.02 -10.03
C TRP A 87 20.14 8.38 -9.44
N ALA A 88 21.23 8.99 -9.91
CA ALA A 88 21.65 10.34 -9.53
C ALA A 88 20.88 11.46 -10.26
N THR A 89 20.07 11.13 -11.27
CA THR A 89 19.27 12.14 -11.98
C THR A 89 18.27 12.84 -11.06
N PRO A 90 18.12 14.17 -11.15
CA PRO A 90 17.16 14.93 -10.33
C PRO A 90 15.73 14.39 -10.45
N GLU A 91 15.34 13.95 -11.65
CA GLU A 91 14.02 13.40 -11.94
C GLU A 91 13.77 12.12 -11.13
N PHE A 92 14.77 11.23 -11.07
CA PHE A 92 14.67 9.98 -10.32
C PHE A 92 14.64 10.23 -8.81
N ILE A 93 15.48 11.14 -8.32
CA ILE A 93 15.51 11.55 -6.91
C ILE A 93 14.16 12.15 -6.51
N LYS A 94 13.63 13.08 -7.31
CA LYS A 94 12.32 13.72 -7.08
C LYS A 94 11.20 12.69 -7.05
N MET A 95 11.16 11.77 -8.01
CA MET A 95 10.16 10.70 -8.05
C MET A 95 10.26 9.78 -6.81
N ARG A 96 11.49 9.44 -6.39
CA ARG A 96 11.72 8.63 -5.18
C ARG A 96 11.22 9.34 -3.93
N GLU A 97 11.57 10.62 -3.76
CA GLU A 97 11.18 11.37 -2.58
C GLU A 97 9.67 11.58 -2.55
N GLN A 98 9.03 11.91 -3.67
CA GLN A 98 7.57 11.97 -3.77
C GLN A 98 6.92 10.64 -3.36
N ASN A 99 7.44 9.50 -3.84
CA ASN A 99 6.91 8.18 -3.46
C ASN A 99 7.17 7.83 -2.00
N LYS A 100 8.22 8.38 -1.38
CA LYS A 100 8.46 8.25 0.07
C LYS A 100 7.44 9.09 0.84
N GLN A 101 7.24 10.35 0.44
CA GLN A 101 6.24 11.23 1.02
C GLN A 101 4.83 10.67 0.88
N ASN A 102 4.44 10.12 -0.28
CA ASN A 102 3.14 9.47 -0.49
C ASN A 102 2.92 8.22 0.38
N ARG A 103 3.99 7.59 0.88
CA ARG A 103 3.90 6.45 1.81
C ARG A 103 3.90 6.91 3.27
N ALA A 104 4.59 8.00 3.55
CA ALA A 104 4.66 8.63 4.87
C ALA A 104 3.50 9.62 5.10
N SER A 105 2.71 9.92 4.08
CA SER A 105 1.63 10.90 4.14
C SER A 105 0.58 10.40 5.11
N ASP A 106 0.48 11.12 6.21
CA ASP A 106 -0.63 11.06 7.13
C ASP A 106 -1.81 11.83 6.50
N CYS A 107 -3.00 11.24 6.54
CA CYS A 107 -4.19 11.84 5.95
C CYS A 107 -4.74 13.00 6.80
N GLY A 108 -3.92 14.02 7.06
CA GLY A 108 -4.28 15.16 7.91
C GLY A 108 -4.36 14.81 9.41
N GLY A 109 -3.43 14.00 9.92
CA GLY A 109 -3.45 13.56 11.33
C GLY A 109 -4.30 12.32 11.59
N LEU A 110 -4.80 11.69 10.52
CA LEU A 110 -5.86 10.69 10.55
C LEU A 110 -5.34 9.26 10.32
N GLY A 111 -4.02 9.08 10.22
CA GLY A 111 -3.33 7.80 10.12
C GLY A 111 -3.00 7.35 8.69
N SER A 112 -2.30 6.21 8.60
CA SER A 112 -1.74 5.65 7.36
C SER A 112 -2.73 4.90 6.45
N SER A 113 -4.01 4.82 6.82
CA SER A 113 -5.02 4.05 6.09
C SER A 113 -6.05 4.96 5.42
N LEU A 114 -6.02 4.97 4.08
CA LEU A 114 -6.99 5.63 3.20
C LEU A 114 -8.24 4.77 2.91
N HIS A 115 -8.38 3.58 3.53
CA HIS A 115 -9.54 2.76 3.20
C HIS A 115 -10.82 3.50 3.59
N THR A 116 -11.56 3.86 2.56
CA THR A 116 -12.82 4.57 2.66
C THR A 116 -13.87 3.53 2.30
N GLY A 117 -14.67 3.07 3.27
CA GLY A 117 -15.78 2.15 3.00
C GLY A 117 -16.96 2.81 2.27
N GLY A 118 -16.73 3.96 1.60
CA GLY A 118 -17.75 4.87 1.08
C GLY A 118 -17.15 6.23 0.71
N SER A 119 -17.88 7.32 0.99
CA SER A 119 -17.45 8.71 0.75
C SER A 119 -16.70 9.36 1.93
N VAL A 120 -16.56 8.65 3.05
CA VAL A 120 -15.96 9.15 4.30
C VAL A 120 -14.96 8.13 4.83
N PRO A 121 -13.72 8.55 5.21
CA PRO A 121 -12.71 7.61 5.70
C PRO A 121 -13.11 7.02 7.07
N HIS A 122 -12.72 5.77 7.33
CA HIS A 122 -13.04 5.08 8.60
C HIS A 122 -12.60 5.84 9.85
N THR A 123 -11.54 6.62 9.73
CA THR A 123 -10.96 7.38 10.82
C THR A 123 -11.75 8.66 11.12
N GLU A 124 -12.39 9.27 10.12
CA GLU A 124 -13.38 10.33 10.33
C GLU A 124 -14.67 9.75 10.95
N HIS A 125 -15.09 8.55 10.53
CA HIS A 125 -16.17 7.85 11.22
C HIS A 125 -15.87 7.59 12.69
N ARG A 126 -14.62 7.22 13.03
CA ARG A 126 -14.17 7.05 14.41
C ARG A 126 -14.24 8.36 15.19
N ARG A 127 -13.72 9.46 14.64
CA ARG A 127 -13.80 10.79 15.28
C ARG A 127 -15.24 11.19 15.59
N ARG A 128 -16.15 11.01 14.63
CA ARG A 128 -17.58 11.32 14.81
C ARG A 128 -18.24 10.47 15.89
N LEU A 129 -17.88 9.18 15.98
CA LEU A 129 -18.33 8.30 17.06
C LEU A 129 -17.82 8.78 18.43
N ASP A 130 -16.54 9.14 18.52
CA ASP A 130 -15.93 9.64 19.77
C ASP A 130 -16.59 10.95 20.23
N ASP A 131 -16.80 11.90 19.30
CA ASP A 131 -17.48 13.16 19.58
C ASP A 131 -18.92 12.91 20.08
N PHE A 132 -19.63 11.93 19.49
CA PHE A 132 -20.96 11.55 19.93
C PHE A 132 -20.97 10.94 21.33
N VAL A 133 -20.04 10.03 21.63
CA VAL A 133 -19.92 9.41 22.97
C VAL A 133 -19.66 10.48 24.02
N ARG A 134 -18.72 11.41 23.78
CA ARG A 134 -18.46 12.55 24.68
C ARG A 134 -19.70 13.43 24.90
N ALA A 135 -20.44 13.72 23.83
CA ALA A 135 -21.67 14.51 23.90
C ALA A 135 -22.80 13.79 24.64
N ARG A 136 -22.86 12.46 24.57
CA ARG A 136 -23.81 11.62 25.29
C ARG A 136 -23.48 11.58 26.79
N GLU A 137 -22.23 11.32 27.15
CA GLU A 137 -21.76 11.28 28.54
C GLU A 137 -22.02 12.61 29.27
N SER A 138 -21.73 13.73 28.61
CA SER A 138 -21.96 15.08 29.14
C SER A 138 -23.44 15.39 29.42
N ARG A 139 -24.38 14.69 28.76
CA ARG A 139 -25.84 14.84 28.99
C ARG A 139 -26.38 13.86 30.02
N GLN A 140 -25.76 12.69 30.17
CA GLN A 140 -26.16 11.72 31.20
C GLN A 140 -25.80 12.20 32.61
N SER A 141 -24.75 13.01 32.76
CA SER A 141 -24.40 13.67 34.02
C SER A 141 -25.40 14.76 34.47
N THR A 142 -26.36 15.16 33.62
CA THR A 142 -27.29 16.28 33.88
C THR A 142 -28.77 15.89 33.99
N GLY A 143 -29.16 14.61 33.85
CA GLY A 143 -30.58 14.22 33.79
C GLY A 143 -30.98 12.97 34.58
N LYS A 144 -31.97 13.11 35.48
CA LYS A 144 -32.72 12.00 36.10
C LYS A 144 -33.73 11.39 35.11
N GLY A 145 -33.73 10.06 35.03
CA GLY A 145 -34.76 9.14 34.53
C GLY A 145 -35.73 9.62 33.44
N SER A 146 -35.51 9.18 32.19
CA SER A 146 -36.48 9.34 31.09
C SER A 146 -36.90 7.98 30.51
N SER A 147 -38.18 7.89 30.14
CA SER A 147 -38.81 6.74 29.47
C SER A 147 -38.08 6.34 28.17
N SER A 148 -38.05 5.04 27.89
CA SER A 148 -37.34 4.39 26.76
C SER A 148 -37.52 5.09 25.40
N GLY A 149 -38.73 5.53 25.06
CA GLY A 149 -39.01 6.24 23.80
C GLY A 149 -38.42 7.66 23.73
N SER A 150 -38.34 8.36 24.86
CA SER A 150 -37.74 9.71 24.95
C SER A 150 -36.22 9.65 24.83
N ALA A 151 -35.61 8.59 25.40
CA ALA A 151 -34.17 8.35 25.31
C ALA A 151 -33.71 8.13 23.87
N HIS A 152 -34.44 7.33 23.09
CA HIS A 152 -34.11 7.04 21.68
C HIS A 152 -34.19 8.28 20.78
N ILE A 153 -35.21 9.13 20.98
CA ILE A 153 -35.36 10.40 20.24
C ILE A 153 -34.24 11.38 20.61
N SER A 154 -33.89 11.47 21.91
CA SER A 154 -32.79 12.31 22.39
C SER A 154 -31.42 11.87 21.86
N GLU A 155 -31.22 10.56 21.72
CA GLU A 155 -30.01 9.98 21.17
C GLU A 155 -29.84 10.33 19.67
N TYR A 156 -30.91 10.19 18.88
CA TYR A 156 -30.92 10.60 17.47
C TYR A 156 -30.63 12.09 17.29
N GLN A 157 -31.24 12.95 18.12
CA GLN A 157 -31.01 14.40 18.08
C GLN A 157 -29.57 14.77 18.44
N THR A 158 -28.95 14.01 19.35
CA THR A 158 -27.55 14.16 19.73
C THR A 158 -26.63 13.73 18.59
N TRP A 159 -26.91 12.57 17.99
CA TRP A 159 -26.19 12.05 16.84
C TRP A 159 -26.25 12.99 15.65
N SER A 160 -27.46 13.44 15.27
CA SER A 160 -27.66 14.34 14.12
C SER A 160 -26.95 15.68 14.27
N LYS A 161 -26.78 16.19 15.49
CA LYS A 161 -26.07 17.44 15.77
C LYS A 161 -24.55 17.31 15.67
N VAL A 162 -24.00 16.16 16.08
CA VAL A 162 -22.54 15.94 16.18
C VAL A 162 -21.96 15.31 14.92
N VAL A 163 -22.64 14.29 14.39
CA VAL A 163 -22.17 13.46 13.27
C VAL A 163 -22.73 13.95 11.93
N GLY A 164 -23.87 14.66 11.97
CA GLY A 164 -24.65 15.06 10.81
C GLY A 164 -25.92 14.22 10.62
N GLY A 165 -26.94 14.82 10.02
CA GLY A 165 -28.23 14.17 9.75
C GLY A 165 -28.20 13.16 8.60
N ARG A 166 -29.38 12.67 8.21
CA ARG A 166 -29.53 11.74 7.07
C ARG A 166 -28.90 12.30 5.80
N GLN A 167 -27.97 11.55 5.22
CA GLN A 167 -27.52 11.75 3.85
C GLN A 167 -27.98 10.59 2.98
N ARG A 168 -28.70 10.90 1.89
CA ARG A 168 -29.35 9.91 0.99
C ARG A 168 -30.15 8.83 1.75
N GLY A 169 -30.88 9.23 2.79
CA GLY A 169 -31.81 8.36 3.51
C GLY A 169 -31.19 7.40 4.54
N ARG A 170 -29.86 7.38 4.72
CA ARG A 170 -29.18 6.52 5.71
C ARG A 170 -28.53 7.34 6.81
N VAL A 171 -28.54 6.81 8.04
CA VAL A 171 -27.79 7.33 9.19
C VAL A 171 -26.71 6.31 9.51
N TYR A 172 -25.46 6.70 9.38
CA TYR A 172 -24.33 5.84 9.72
C TYR A 172 -24.25 5.68 11.24
N GLY A 173 -23.97 4.48 11.75
CA GLY A 173 -23.65 4.23 13.17
C GLY A 173 -24.83 4.02 14.12
N MET A 174 -26.07 4.29 13.70
CA MET A 174 -27.26 3.85 14.43
C MET A 174 -27.62 2.45 13.93
N GLY A 175 -27.42 1.43 14.78
CA GLY A 175 -27.85 0.06 14.48
C GLY A 175 -29.34 0.02 14.10
N SER A 176 -29.73 -1.00 13.34
CA SER A 176 -31.15 -1.25 13.04
C SER A 176 -31.93 -1.72 14.26
#